data_AF-A0A8T3SXM4-F1
#
_entry.id   AF-A0A8T3SXM4-F1
#
_cell.length_a   1.000
_cell.length_b   1.000
_cell.length_c   1.000
_cell.angle_alpha   90.00
_cell.angle_beta   90.00
_cell.angle_gamma   90.00
#
_symmetry.space_group_name_H-M   'P 1'
#
loop_
_entity.id
_entity.type
_entity.pdbx_description
1 polymer ?
#
loop_
_entity_poly.entity_id
_entity_poly.type
_entity_poly.pdbx_seq_one_letter_code
_entity_poly.pdbx_strand_id
1 'polypeptide(L)' 'MTTAVTELYDALKQAGVPDDVALKAAQSVSGSDLSHLASKSDLHQMETRIIKWNAGTMIAMTAIFGAIVKLL' A
#
# COMPACT_ATOMS: atom_id res chain seq x y z
N MET A 1 3.70 -12.34 14.86
CA MET A 1 2.53 -11.46 15.13
C MET A 1 2.22 -11.33 16.61
N THR A 2 2.31 -12.39 17.40
CA THR A 2 2.12 -12.34 18.87
C THR A 2 3.06 -11.38 19.59
N THR A 3 4.31 -11.23 19.13
CA THR A 3 5.32 -10.35 19.77
C THR A 3 4.93 -8.86 19.79
N ALA A 4 4.41 -8.34 18.67
CA ALA A 4 4.03 -6.92 18.57
C ALA A 4 2.82 -6.56 19.44
N VAL A 5 1.93 -7.52 19.69
CA VAL A 5 0.75 -7.36 20.54
C VAL A 5 1.16 -7.30 22.00
N THR A 6 2.09 -8.16 22.40
CA THR A 6 2.67 -8.16 23.75
C THR A 6 3.48 -6.89 24.00
N GLU A 7 4.28 -6.44 23.04
CA GLU A 7 5.05 -5.19 23.14
C GLU A 7 4.14 -3.95 23.26
N LEU A 8 3.03 -3.91 22.50
CA LEU A 8 2.06 -2.82 22.59
C LEU A 8 1.32 -2.84 23.94
N TYR A 9 0.95 -4.02 24.42
CA TYR A 9 0.35 -4.20 25.74
C TYR A 9 1.28 -3.73 26.88
N ASP A 10 2.55 -4.13 26.84
CA ASP A 10 3.55 -3.74 27.83
C ASP A 10 3.83 -2.23 27.80
N ALA A 11 3.88 -1.62 26.63
CA ALA A 11 4.02 -0.18 26.47
C ALA A 11 2.81 0.60 27.04
N LEU A 12 1.59 0.11 26.81
CA LEU A 12 0.36 0.70 27.37
C LEU A 12 0.34 0.58 28.90
N LYS A 13 0.81 -0.55 29.44
CA LYS A 13 0.95 -0.74 30.88
C LYS A 13 1.98 0.19 31.51
N GLN A 14 3.14 0.38 30.86
CA GLN A 14 4.14 1.35 31.31
C GLN A 14 3.62 2.79 31.26
N ALA A 15 2.70 3.11 30.34
CA ALA A 15 2.03 4.40 30.26
C ALA A 15 0.92 4.58 31.32
N GLY A 16 0.69 3.60 32.20
CA GLY A 16 -0.31 3.67 33.27
C GLY A 16 -1.75 3.40 32.80
N VAL A 17 -1.93 2.83 31.62
CA VAL A 17 -3.25 2.47 31.09
C VAL A 17 -3.82 1.28 31.90
N PRO A 18 -5.10 1.32 32.29
CA PRO A 18 -5.78 0.20 32.94
C PRO A 18 -5.68 -1.10 32.13
N ASP A 19 -5.56 -2.23 32.84
CA ASP A 19 -5.32 -3.57 32.27
C ASP A 19 -6.34 -3.96 31.20
N ASP A 20 -7.61 -3.69 31.47
CA ASP A 20 -8.75 -3.96 30.60
C ASP A 20 -8.74 -3.11 29.32
N VAL A 21 -8.27 -1.86 29.42
CA VAL A 21 -8.14 -0.94 28.30
C VAL A 21 -6.91 -1.29 27.46
N ALA A 22 -5.78 -1.62 28.09
CA ALA A 22 -4.54 -2.02 27.43
C ALA A 22 -4.73 -3.30 26.61
N LEU A 23 -5.42 -4.29 27.18
CA LEU A 23 -5.72 -5.55 26.50
C LEU A 23 -6.62 -5.34 25.28
N LYS A 24 -7.69 -4.55 25.43
CA LYS A 24 -8.61 -4.23 24.31
C LYS A 24 -7.92 -3.47 23.19
N ALA A 25 -7.06 -2.50 23.53
CA ALA A 25 -6.30 -1.75 22.55
C ALA A 25 -5.33 -2.66 21.79
N ALA A 26 -4.57 -3.51 22.48
CA ALA A 26 -3.65 -4.45 21.85
C ALA A 26 -4.38 -5.46 20.93
N GLN A 27 -5.54 -5.96 21.36
CA GLN A 27 -6.38 -6.85 20.56
C GLN A 27 -6.98 -6.16 19.32
N SER A 28 -7.34 -4.88 19.41
CA SER A 28 -7.88 -4.12 18.27
C SER A 28 -6.88 -3.99 17.11
N VAL A 29 -5.58 -3.90 17.42
CA VAL A 29 -4.51 -3.86 16.42
C VAL A 29 -4.19 -5.27 15.90
N SER A 30 -4.37 -6.29 16.73
CA SER A 30 -4.11 -7.71 16.40
C SER A 30 -5.06 -8.26 15.33
N GLY A 31 -6.31 -7.78 15.31
CA GLY A 31 -7.34 -8.21 14.37
C GLY A 31 -7.29 -7.52 13.01
N SER A 32 -6.38 -6.57 12.81
CA SER A 32 -6.22 -5.89 11.54
C SER A 32 -5.46 -6.80 10.58
N ASP A 33 -6.18 -7.52 9.72
CA ASP A 33 -5.58 -8.26 8.62
C ASP A 33 -5.01 -7.27 7.60
N LEU A 34 -3.75 -6.84 7.78
CA LEU A 34 -3.09 -5.87 6.89
C LEU A 34 -2.67 -6.50 5.56
N SER A 35 -2.94 -7.79 5.31
CA SER A 35 -2.54 -8.48 4.07
C SER A 35 -3.25 -7.94 2.83
N HIS A 36 -4.41 -7.30 2.99
CA HIS A 36 -5.13 -6.64 1.90
C HIS A 36 -4.56 -5.25 1.54
N LEU A 37 -3.67 -4.70 2.36
CA LEU A 37 -3.04 -3.40 2.09
C LEU A 37 -1.84 -3.58 1.15
N ALA A 38 -1.76 -2.71 0.16
CA ALA A 38 -0.60 -2.67 -0.73
C ALA A 38 0.67 -2.30 0.06
N SER A 39 1.73 -3.09 -0.13
CA SER A 39 3.04 -2.75 0.41
C SER A 39 3.65 -1.58 -0.37
N LYS A 40 4.67 -0.92 0.21
CA LYS A 40 5.44 0.10 -0.53
C LYS A 40 6.03 -0.43 -1.83
N SER A 41 6.42 -1.71 -1.85
CA SER A 41 6.93 -2.38 -3.06
C SER A 41 5.85 -2.48 -4.12
N ASP A 42 4.62 -2.84 -3.74
CA ASP A 42 3.50 -2.98 -4.67
C ASP A 42 3.14 -1.64 -5.31
N LEU A 43 3.18 -0.56 -4.52
CA LEU A 43 2.95 0.80 -5.01
C LEU A 43 4.02 1.21 -6.04
N HIS A 44 5.30 0.92 -5.78
CA HIS A 44 6.38 1.27 -6.70
C HIS A 44 6.33 0.44 -8.00
N GLN A 45 5.95 -0.83 -7.91
CA GLN A 45 5.70 -1.67 -9.09
C GLN A 45 4.51 -1.16 -9.90
N MET A 46 3.45 -0.68 -9.23
CA MET A 46 2.28 -0.09 -9.89
C MET A 46 2.65 1.21 -10.60
N GLU A 47 3.40 2.11 -9.96
CA GLU A 47 3.93 3.34 -10.55
C GLU A 47 4.73 3.05 -11.82
N THR A 48 5.69 2.13 -11.75
CA THR A 48 6.51 1.72 -12.89
C THR A 48 5.66 1.19 -14.05
N ARG A 49 4.64 0.38 -13.73
CA ARG A 49 3.74 -0.19 -14.73
C ARG A 49 2.91 0.89 -15.41
N ILE A 50 2.38 1.85 -14.64
CA ILE A 50 1.61 2.98 -15.17
C ILE A 50 2.48 3.81 -16.12
N ILE A 51 3.70 4.17 -15.71
CA ILE A 51 4.62 4.97 -16.53
C ILE A 51 4.94 4.24 -17.84
N LYS A 52 5.28 2.94 -17.77
CA LYS A 52 5.62 2.14 -18.95
C LYS A 52 4.49 2.10 -19.97
N TRP A 53 3.26 1.82 -19.54
CA TRP A 53 2.12 1.73 -20.45
C TRP A 53 1.65 3.09 -20.95
N ASN A 54 1.73 4.14 -20.13
CA ASN A 54 1.43 5.50 -20.57
C ASN A 54 2.42 5.95 -21.66
N ALA A 55 3.73 5.78 -21.43
CA ALA A 55 4.74 6.09 -22.44
C ALA A 55 4.54 5.27 -23.73
N GLY A 56 4.29 3.96 -23.61
CA GLY A 56 4.03 3.09 -24.76
C GLY A 56 2.80 3.50 -25.57
N THR A 57 1.70 3.85 -24.90
CA THR A 57 0.47 4.30 -25.57
C THR A 57 0.65 5.65 -26.25
N MET A 58 1.37 6.59 -25.64
CA MET A 58 1.71 7.88 -26.26
C MET A 58 2.54 7.72 -27.54
N ILE A 59 3.53 6.82 -27.52
CA ILE A 59 4.33 6.50 -28.71
C ILE A 59 3.44 5.91 -29.81
N ALA A 60 2.57 4.95 -29.46
CA ALA A 60 1.65 4.33 -30.41
C ALA A 60 0.68 5.35 -31.03
N MET A 61 0.09 6.22 -30.22
CA MET A 61 -0.78 7.30 -30.70
C MET A 61 -0.04 8.21 -31.68
N THR A 62 1.19 8.63 -31.35
CA THR A 62 2.00 9.49 -32.21
C THR A 62 2.29 8.83 -33.56
N ALA A 63 2.64 7.54 -33.56
CA ALA A 63 2.87 6.78 -34.80
C ALA A 63 1.60 6.68 -35.66
N ILE A 64 0.44 6.41 -35.04
CA ILE A 64 -0.86 6.36 -35.73
C ILE A 64 -1.19 7.73 -36.34
N PHE A 65 -1.07 8.83 -35.57
CA PHE A 65 -1.31 10.18 -36.08
C PHE A 65 -0.39 10.51 -37.26
N GLY A 66 0.90 10.20 -37.14
CA GLY A 66 1.85 10.41 -38.24
C GLY A 66 1.49 9.62 -39.51
N ALA A 67 1.03 8.38 -39.35
CA ALA A 67 0.56 7.57 -40.47
C ALA A 67 -0.71 8.15 -41.12
N ILE A 68 -1.69 8.59 -40.33
CA ILE A 68 -2.92 9.21 -40.83
C ILE A 68 -2.60 10.50 -41.61
N VAL A 69 -1.77 11.38 -41.04
CA VAL A 69 -1.38 12.64 -41.70
C VAL A 69 -0.65 12.38 -43.02
N LYS A 70 0.12 11.30 -43.13
CA LYS A 70 0.79 10.93 -44.39
C LYS A 70 -0.16 10.36 -45.45
N LEU A 71 -1.30 9.80 -45.04
CA LEU A 71 -2.28 9.17 -45.92
C LEU A 71 -3.39 10.13 -46.39
N LEU A 72 -3.54 11.28 -45.73
CA LEU A 72 -4.40 12.40 -46.14
C LEU A 72 -3.65 13.34 -47.09
#